data_AF-A0A957BAE5-F1
#
_entry.id   AF-A0A957BAE5-F1
#
_cell.length_a   1.000
_cell.length_b   1.000
_cell.length_c   1.000
_cell.angle_alpha   90.00
_cell.angle_beta   90.00
_cell.angle_gamma   90.00
#
_symmetry.space_group_name_H-M   'P 1'
#
loop_
_entity.id
_entity.type
_entity.pdbx_description
1 polymer ?
#
loop_
_entity_poly.entity_id
_entity_poly.type
_entity_poly.pdbx_seq_one_letter_code
_entity_poly.pdbx_strand_id
1 'polypeptide(L)' 'NFAVQELPRKPGVSLPDVVLNQPVWEDGYLLPPEAPGLGIEFDREAIKKHPFEITELPHLQRTDGTFTNW' A
#
# COMPACT_ATOMS: atom_id res chain seq x y z
N ASN A 1 -2.48 -18.85 10.34
CA ASN A 1 -1.59 -17.67 10.35
C ASN A 1 -0.94 -17.53 9.00
N PHE A 2 -1.43 -16.60 8.18
CA PHE A 2 -0.76 -16.16 6.96
C PHE A 2 0.20 -15.04 7.35
N ALA A 3 1.43 -15.07 6.82
CA ALA A 3 2.36 -13.97 6.95
C ALA A 3 2.00 -12.88 5.92
N VAL A 4 2.37 -11.63 6.20
CA VAL A 4 2.31 -10.57 5.20
C VAL A 4 3.38 -10.87 4.16
N GLN A 5 2.98 -11.24 2.95
CA GLN A 5 3.92 -11.60 1.89
C GLN A 5 4.71 -10.36 1.43
N GLU A 6 4.07 -9.18 1.42
CA GLU A 6 4.70 -7.91 1.05
C GLU A 6 4.07 -6.74 1.83
N LEU A 7 4.91 -5.88 2.42
CA LEU A 7 4.51 -4.60 3.00
C LEU A 7 5.52 -3.52 2.60
N PRO A 8 5.37 -2.90 1.42
CA PRO A 8 6.35 -1.93 0.93
C PRO A 8 6.41 -0.66 1.79
N ARG A 9 5.33 -0.33 2.51
CA ARG A 9 5.24 0.83 3.42
C ARG A 9 4.40 0.49 4.63
N LYS A 10 4.77 1.04 5.80
CA LYS A 10 3.98 0.89 7.03
C LYS A 10 2.57 1.49 6.87
N PRO A 11 1.55 0.92 7.54
CA PRO A 11 0.24 1.57 7.65
C PRO A 11 0.34 3.01 8.13
N GLY A 12 -0.56 3.87 7.66
CA GLY A 12 -0.60 5.29 7.96
C GLY A 12 0.41 6.15 7.18
N VAL A 13 1.26 5.56 6.35
CA VAL A 13 2.21 6.32 5.50
C VAL A 13 1.59 6.71 4.15
N SER A 14 0.87 5.77 3.53
CA SER A 14 0.22 6.02 2.23
C SER A 14 -1.21 6.50 2.44
N LEU A 15 -1.52 7.72 1.96
CA LEU A 15 -2.85 8.33 1.97
C LEU A 15 -3.60 8.24 3.33
N PRO A 16 -2.97 8.68 4.44
CA PRO A 16 -3.58 8.56 5.77
C PRO A 16 -4.86 9.38 5.94
N ASP A 17 -5.06 10.41 5.11
CA ASP A 17 -6.26 11.24 5.08
C ASP A 17 -7.40 10.63 4.25
N VAL A 18 -7.13 9.57 3.49
CA VAL A 18 -8.12 8.90 2.63
C VAL A 18 -8.53 7.55 3.20
N VAL A 19 -7.57 6.72 3.62
CA VAL A 19 -7.85 5.40 4.22
C VAL A 19 -7.72 5.55 5.73
N LEU A 20 -8.85 5.65 6.42
CA LEU A 20 -8.92 6.25 7.76
C LEU A 20 -8.58 5.30 8.91
N ASN A 21 -8.81 4.00 8.73
CA ASN A 21 -8.65 2.95 9.74
C ASN A 21 -7.75 1.83 9.20
N GLN A 22 -6.54 2.20 8.79
CA GLN A 22 -5.55 1.24 8.32
C GLN A 22 -5.20 0.21 9.41
N PRO A 23 -4.78 -1.02 9.04
CA PRO A 23 -4.39 -2.03 10.01
C PRO A 23 -3.28 -1.54 10.96
N VAL A 24 -3.31 -2.01 12.21
CA VAL A 24 -2.34 -1.59 13.23
C VAL A 24 -1.00 -2.29 12.98
N TRP A 25 0.09 -1.55 13.12
CA TRP A 25 1.44 -2.10 13.12
C TRP A 25 1.99 -2.06 14.55
N GLU A 26 2.28 -3.23 15.13
CA GLU A 26 2.76 -3.38 16.50
C GLU A 26 3.83 -4.46 16.56
N ASP A 27 5.00 -4.16 17.13
CA ASP A 27 6.11 -5.11 17.32
C ASP A 27 6.54 -5.92 16.08
N GLY A 28 6.40 -5.32 14.89
CA GLY A 28 6.74 -5.97 13.62
C GLY A 28 5.60 -6.79 12.99
N TYR A 29 4.45 -6.84 13.65
CA TYR A 29 3.23 -7.49 13.18
C TYR A 29 2.28 -6.48 12.56
N LEU A 30 1.56 -6.94 11.54
CA LEU A 30 0.37 -6.27 11.02
C LEU A 30 -0.85 -6.94 11.65
N LEU A 31 -1.55 -6.22 12.53
CA LEU A 31 -2.73 -6.73 13.22
C LEU A 31 -3.98 -6.49 12.35
N PRO A 32 -4.81 -7.53 12.12
CA PRO A 32 -6.01 -7.38 11.31
C PRO A 32 -7.06 -6.48 12.01
N PRO A 33 -7.85 -5.70 11.27
CA PRO A 33 -8.99 -4.98 11.84
C PRO A 33 -10.02 -5.94 12.45
N GLU A 34 -10.69 -5.52 13.53
CA GLU A 34 -11.76 -6.29 14.19
C GLU A 34 -13.17 -5.96 13.66
N ALA A 35 -13.30 -4.86 12.91
CA ALA A 35 -14.58 -4.44 12.35
C ALA A 35 -15.06 -5.38 11.23
N PRO A 36 -16.38 -5.49 10.97
CA PRO A 36 -16.92 -6.38 9.95
C PRO A 36 -16.34 -6.13 8.55
N GLY A 37 -16.25 -7.20 7.76
CA GLY A 37 -15.70 -7.15 6.40
C GLY A 37 -14.18 -6.93 6.43
N LEU A 38 -13.69 -6.03 5.59
CA LEU A 38 -12.27 -5.64 5.61
C LEU A 38 -11.93 -4.71 6.78
N GLY A 39 -12.94 -4.14 7.45
CA GLY A 39 -12.74 -3.14 8.50
C GLY A 39 -12.03 -1.87 8.01
N ILE A 40 -12.19 -1.50 6.74
CA ILE A 40 -11.58 -0.32 6.10
C ILE A 40 -12.65 0.72 5.72
N GLU A 41 -12.36 1.99 5.97
CA GLU A 41 -13.13 3.17 5.65
C GLU A 41 -12.34 4.07 4.69
N PHE A 42 -13.04 4.64 3.71
CA PHE A 42 -12.45 5.41 2.61
C PHE A 42 -13.17 6.76 2.46
N ASP A 43 -12.42 7.87 2.61
CA ASP A 43 -12.93 9.21 2.43
C ASP A 43 -12.93 9.64 0.95
N ARG A 44 -14.13 9.71 0.38
CA ARG A 44 -14.37 10.08 -1.04
C ARG A 44 -14.16 11.56 -1.35
N GLU A 45 -14.21 12.43 -0.36
CA GLU A 45 -13.94 13.85 -0.55
C GLU A 45 -12.44 14.13 -0.43
N ALA A 46 -11.75 13.47 0.52
CA ALA A 46 -10.32 13.58 0.66
C ALA A 46 -9.55 13.10 -0.58
N ILE A 47 -9.97 11.98 -1.21
CA ILE A 47 -9.29 11.46 -2.41
C ILE A 47 -9.28 12.46 -3.58
N LYS A 48 -10.24 13.40 -3.65
CA LYS A 48 -10.28 14.42 -4.72
C LYS A 48 -9.07 15.35 -4.70
N LYS A 49 -8.35 15.43 -3.57
CA LYS A 49 -7.09 16.20 -3.44
C LYS A 49 -5.89 15.48 -4.06
N HIS A 50 -6.02 14.19 -4.37
CA HIS A 50 -4.98 13.31 -4.88
C HIS A 50 -5.34 12.86 -6.30
N PRO A 51 -5.18 13.74 -7.32
CA PRO A 51 -5.54 13.40 -8.69
C PRO A 51 -4.70 12.22 -9.20
N PHE A 52 -5.26 11.48 -10.15
CA PHE A 52 -4.54 10.40 -10.83
C PHE A 52 -3.34 10.97 -11.61
N GLU A 53 -2.18 10.35 -11.43
CA GLU A 53 -0.96 10.62 -12.19
C GLU A 53 -0.44 9.32 -12.80
N ILE A 54 -0.12 9.35 -14.09
CA ILE A 54 0.50 8.20 -14.75
C ILE A 54 1.89 8.01 -14.15
N THR A 55 2.12 6.84 -13.55
CA THR A 55 3.42 6.43 -13.00
C THR A 55 3.73 5.03 -13.50
N GLU A 56 4.94 4.83 -14.03
CA GLU A 56 5.43 3.53 -14.48
C GLU A 56 6.35 2.90 -13.43
N LEU A 57 6.33 1.56 -13.35
CA LEU A 57 7.33 0.82 -12.59
C LEU A 57 8.67 0.81 -13.36
N PRO A 58 9.81 0.63 -12.66
CA PRO A 58 11.10 0.55 -13.33
C PRO A 58 11.16 -0.59 -14.35
N HIS A 59 11.69 -0.30 -15.54
CA HIS A 59 12.08 -1.31 -16.52
C HIS A 59 13.54 -1.67 -16.31
N LEU A 60 13.80 -2.87 -15.79
CA LEU A 60 15.17 -3.31 -15.50
C LEU A 60 15.83 -3.89 -16.76
N GLN A 61 17.11 -3.59 -16.93
CA GLN A 61 17.95 -4.11 -18.02
C GLN A 61 19.26 -4.63 -17.44
N ARG A 62 19.80 -5.70 -18.03
CA ARG A 62 21.16 -6.16 -17.75
C ARG A 62 22.19 -5.19 -18.32
N THR A 63 23.46 -5.39 -17.96
CA THR A 63 24.58 -4.56 -18.44
C THR A 63 24.76 -4.58 -19.97
N ASP A 64 24.22 -5.60 -20.65
CA ASP A 64 24.21 -5.73 -22.12
C ASP A 64 22.98 -5.09 -22.78
N GLY A 65 22.10 -4.43 -22.01
CA GLY A 65 20.88 -3.79 -22.50
C GLY A 65 19.70 -4.75 -22.70
N THR A 66 19.86 -6.06 -22.42
CA THR A 66 18.73 -7.00 -22.50
C THR A 66 17.74 -6.79 -21.36
N PHE A 67 16.45 -6.91 -21.69
CA PHE A 67 15.38 -6.89 -20.69
C PHE A 67 15.62 -7.94 -19.59
N THR A 68 15.33 -7.58 -18.35
CA THR A 68 15.34 -8.50 -17.23
C THR A 68 14.14 -8.29 -16.31
N ASN A 69 13.90 -9.29 -15.47
CA ASN A 69 12.75 -9.28 -14.58
C ASN A 69 12.99 -8.31 -13.42
N TRP A 70 11.91 -7.68 -12.98
CA TRP A 70 11.82 -7.01 -11.68
C TRP A 70 11.95 -8.02 -10.54
#